data_AF-A0A3A5VVG6-F1
#
_entry.id   AF-A0A3A5VVG6-F1
#
_cell.length_a   1.000
_cell.length_b   1.000
_cell.length_c   1.000
_cell.angle_alpha   90.00
_cell.angle_beta   90.00
_cell.angle_gamma   90.00
#
_symmetry.space_group_name_H-M   'P 1'
#
loop_
_entity.id
_entity.type
_entity.pdbx_description
1 polymer ?
#
loop_
_entity_poly.entity_id
_entity_poly.type
_entity_poly.pdbx_seq_one_letter_code
_entity_poly.pdbx_strand_id
1 'polypeptide(L)' 'MVAFRKDKWETLGGIPVPSYHIGNIEGEIPGKPPYTRGIHEHMYKTRLWT' A
#
# COMPACT_ATOMS: atom_id res chain seq x y z
N MET A 1 -31.22 -4.69 8.18
CA MET A 1 -30.48 -3.52 8.69
C MET A 1 -29.18 -4.04 9.30
N VAL A 2 -28.01 -3.75 8.72
CA VAL A 2 -26.74 -4.36 9.19
C VAL A 2 -26.26 -3.62 10.45
N ALA A 3 -26.54 -4.20 11.61
CA ALA A 3 -26.30 -3.61 12.94
C ALA A 3 -24.82 -3.55 13.38
N PHE A 4 -23.85 -3.82 12.48
CA PHE A 4 -22.43 -4.01 12.84
C PHE A 4 -21.45 -3.24 11.96
N ARG A 5 -21.87 -2.17 11.29
CA ARG A 5 -20.90 -1.31 10.59
C ARG A 5 -20.25 -0.38 11.62
N LYS A 6 -18.93 -0.48 11.77
CA LYS A 6 -18.15 0.46 12.58
C LYS A 6 -18.15 1.84 11.92
N ASP A 7 -18.38 2.89 12.71
CA ASP A 7 -18.32 4.29 12.26
C ASP A 7 -16.90 4.73 11.92
N LYS A 8 -15.91 4.19 12.62
CA LYS A 8 -14.48 4.45 12.40
C LYS A 8 -13.72 3.16 12.21
N TRP A 9 -12.75 3.19 11.31
CA TRP A 9 -11.89 2.06 10.97
C TRP A 9 -10.45 2.43 11.30
N GLU A 10 -9.74 1.47 11.88
CA GLU A 10 -8.33 1.59 12.25
C GLU A 10 -7.59 0.31 11.89
N THR A 11 -6.32 0.43 11.53
CA THR A 11 -5.45 -0.73 11.32
C THR A 11 -5.08 -1.36 12.67
N LEU A 12 -4.52 -2.58 12.66
CA LEU A 12 -3.97 -3.19 13.87
C LEU A 12 -2.84 -2.36 14.52
N GLY A 13 -2.24 -1.42 13.78
CA GLY A 13 -1.24 -0.47 14.29
C GLY A 13 -1.83 0.85 14.80
N GLY A 14 -3.16 0.98 14.90
CA GLY A 14 -3.83 2.19 15.40
C GLY A 14 -3.88 3.35 14.40
N ILE A 15 -3.66 3.09 13.11
CA ILE A 15 -3.72 4.12 12.07
C ILE A 15 -5.16 4.23 11.55
N PRO A 16 -5.79 5.41 11.57
CA PRO A 16 -7.16 5.57 11.06
C PRO A 16 -7.20 5.36 9.54
N VAL A 17 -8.18 4.58 9.07
CA VAL A 17 -8.41 4.32 7.65
C VAL A 17 -9.50 5.25 7.13
N PRO A 18 -9.21 6.18 6.22
CA PRO A 18 -10.21 7.09 5.66
C PRO A 18 -11.15 6.35 4.70
N SER A 19 -12.40 6.84 4.58
CA SER A 19 -13.41 6.24 3.70
C SER A 19 -13.06 6.32 2.21
N TYR A 20 -12.24 7.27 1.81
CA TYR A 20 -11.73 7.41 0.44
C TYR A 20 -10.28 7.93 0.47
N HIS A 21 -9.48 7.53 -0.51
CA HIS A 21 -8.11 8.04 -0.70
C HIS A 21 -7.99 8.63 -2.10
N ILE A 22 -7.44 9.83 -2.19
CA ILE A 22 -7.03 10.42 -3.47
C ILE A 22 -5.54 10.15 -3.56
N GLY A 23 -5.17 9.13 -4.32
CA GLY A 23 -3.76 8.77 -4.50
C GLY A 23 -3.02 9.87 -5.24
N ASN A 24 -1.82 10.23 -4.76
CA ASN A 24 -0.83 10.93 -5.58
C ASN A 24 0.15 9.87 -6.09
N ILE A 25 0.12 9.58 -7.39
CA ILE A 25 1.04 8.62 -8.00
C ILE A 25 2.20 9.41 -8.57
N GLU A 26 3.10 9.88 -7.71
CA GLU A 26 4.37 10.40 -8.20
C GLU A 26 5.27 9.24 -8.64
N GLY A 27 6.02 9.50 -9.72
CA GLY A 27 6.66 8.53 -10.61
C GLY A 27 7.89 7.80 -10.04
N GLU A 28 7.79 7.25 -8.84
CA GLU A 28 8.80 6.33 -8.34
C GLU A 28 8.84 5.07 -9.21
N ILE A 29 10.04 4.55 -9.44
CA ILE A 29 10.30 3.37 -10.28
C ILE A 29 11.03 2.33 -9.41
N PRO A 30 10.68 1.03 -9.47
CA PRO A 30 11.41 -0.01 -8.75
C PRO A 30 12.88 -0.05 -9.16
N GLY A 31 13.76 -0.47 -8.24
CA GLY A 31 15.21 -0.52 -8.48
C GLY A 31 15.93 0.83 -8.37
N LYS A 32 15.24 1.92 -7.96
CA LYS A 32 15.84 3.22 -7.66
C LYS A 32 15.68 3.59 -6.18
N PRO A 33 16.70 4.20 -5.53
CA PRO A 33 16.54 4.78 -4.20
C PRO A 33 15.37 5.78 -4.17
N PRO A 34 14.57 5.85 -3.07
CA PRO A 34 14.74 5.14 -1.80
C PRO A 34 14.16 3.71 -1.77
N TYR A 35 13.91 3.11 -2.94
CA TYR A 35 13.41 1.74 -3.12
C TYR A 35 12.02 1.47 -2.53
N THR A 36 11.20 2.51 -2.37
CA THR A 36 9.79 2.41 -1.91
C THR A 36 8.99 1.37 -2.71
N ARG A 37 9.24 1.29 -4.02
CA ARG A 37 8.56 0.36 -4.94
C ARG A 37 9.24 -0.99 -5.13
N GLY A 38 10.33 -1.24 -4.42
CA GLY A 38 11.11 -2.48 -4.50
C GLY A 38 12.56 -2.27 -4.92
N ILE A 39 13.42 -3.17 -4.44
CA ILE A 39 14.89 -3.09 -4.59
C ILE A 39 15.40 -3.53 -5.97
N HIS A 40 14.62 -4.33 -6.70
CA HIS A 40 15.01 -4.87 -8.01
C HIS A 40 14.19 -4.19 -9.11
N GLU A 41 14.82 -3.83 -10.22
CA GLU A 41 14.16 -3.14 -11.34
C GLU A 41 12.98 -3.94 -11.93
N HIS A 42 13.11 -5.27 -12.01
CA HIS A 42 12.10 -6.14 -12.61
C HIS A 42 11.24 -6.92 -11.59
N MET A 43 11.56 -6.80 -10.29
CA MET A 43 10.88 -7.49 -9.18
C MET A 43 10.47 -8.94 -9.52
N TYR A 44 9.21 -9.29 -9.27
CA TYR A 44 8.67 -10.63 -9.46
C TYR A 44 8.33 -10.98 -10.91
N LYS A 45 8.58 -10.08 -11.87
CA LYS A 45 8.44 -10.39 -13.30
C LYS A 45 9.54 -11.35 -13.76
N THR A 46 10.71 -11.32 -13.12
CA THR A 46 11.86 -12.18 -13.47
C THR A 46 12.07 -13.33 -12.47
N ARG A 47 11.83 -13.09 -11.18
CA ARG A 47 12.06 -14.10 -10.13
C ARG A 47 11.09 -13.87 -8.97
N LEU A 48 10.31 -14.89 -8.61
CA LEU A 48 9.41 -14.86 -7.47
C LEU A 48 10.17 -14.79 -6.14
N TRP A 49 9.51 -14.30 -5.08
CA TRP A 49 10.09 -14.36 -3.74
C TRP A 49 10.30 -15.82 -3.31
N THR A 50 11.31 -16.05 -2.47
CA THR A 50 11.56 -17.38 -1.87
C THR A 50 10.56 -17.65 -0.76
#